data_AF-A0A6M3ZG76-F1
#
_entry.id   AF-A0A6M3ZG76-F1
#
_cell.length_a   1.000
_cell.length_b   1.000
_cell.length_c   1.000
_cell.angle_alpha   90.00
_cell.angle_beta   90.00
_cell.angle_gamma   90.00
#
_symmetry.space_group_name_H-M   'P 1'
#
loop_
_entity.id
_entity.type
_entity.pdbx_description
1 polymer ?
#
loop_
_entity_poly.entity_id
_entity_poly.type
_entity_poly.pdbx_seq_one_letter_code
_entity_poly.pdbx_strand_id
1 'polypeptide(L)'
;MENIALESSFLEYDINEPIKIYTGHFTIEVADDFFEILGEVKIAFLPKARLIFEGAISGNLSKLFEFEKAMKSNNMMINVPGFMKSEVLISGITDGSKGNKVSGILKRSILTSAETKVNRMEFTVVNFVNDLGRRIVHGRFKFSGRTKLKYKDWEIILDKRYDYSNKKIFDRLKNSGGYLITHVGYLKRVDDKLFDTKEVEPLISGLYWLLSFSAGRHVAIPTLEGYHNEEVIWSKYQVPLIDGWTNNITWFPKQKSPSLEHLFPKVIEKQEDPFWNKVLWEVLSWYSQAHSSSIVENKVVSVQVALETLAWVYLIVDRKSNISKSKYKYMNAAEKFREILSRFSIDLSIPKLFIDIKDNYDDGPHLFTVFRNKIVHPTRELDFDNPIDKLHVLYLGVWYLELLTLGILGYEGSYVNRLKVPIIEGVYEFVPWKTRDN
;
A
#
# COMPACT_ATOMS: atom_id res chain seq x y z
N MET A 1 -16.79 4.30 26.78
CA MET A 1 -16.05 5.30 26.00
C MET A 1 -16.76 5.47 24.68
N GLU A 2 -17.33 6.66 24.50
CA GLU A 2 -18.09 7.04 23.32
C GLU A 2 -17.26 6.78 22.04
N ASN A 3 -17.96 6.58 20.91
CA ASN A 3 -17.35 6.45 19.59
C ASN A 3 -16.72 7.78 19.14
N ILE A 4 -15.83 8.37 19.93
CA ILE A 4 -15.12 9.62 19.62
C ILE A 4 -14.08 9.31 18.55
N ALA A 5 -14.04 10.10 17.49
CA ALA A 5 -13.08 9.96 16.39
C ALA A 5 -11.65 10.23 16.89
N LEU A 6 -10.69 9.51 16.35
CA LEU A 6 -9.28 9.78 16.58
C LEU A 6 -8.90 11.15 15.98
N GLU A 7 -7.96 11.82 16.65
CA GLU A 7 -7.38 13.09 16.22
C GLU A 7 -5.88 12.90 15.98
N SER A 8 -5.30 13.80 15.19
CA SER A 8 -3.86 13.85 14.98
C SER A 8 -3.49 15.24 14.48
N SER A 9 -2.38 15.79 14.97
CA SER A 9 -1.81 17.05 14.47
C SER A 9 -1.54 16.97 12.96
N PHE A 10 -1.18 15.79 12.45
CA PHE A 10 -0.91 15.59 11.02
C PHE A 10 -2.16 15.74 10.11
N LEU A 11 -3.37 15.89 10.65
CA LEU A 11 -4.56 16.17 9.82
C LEU A 11 -4.61 17.60 9.29
N GLU A 12 -3.74 18.49 9.78
CA GLU A 12 -3.63 19.89 9.31
C GLU A 12 -3.11 19.99 7.88
N TYR A 13 -2.22 19.07 7.47
CA TYR A 13 -1.60 19.05 6.16
C TYR A 13 -2.61 18.84 5.03
N ASP A 14 -2.48 19.65 3.98
CA ASP A 14 -3.31 19.59 2.78
C ASP A 14 -2.68 18.72 1.68
N ILE A 15 -3.37 18.58 0.55
CA ILE A 15 -2.97 17.69 -0.55
C ILE A 15 -1.59 18.09 -1.07
N ASN A 16 -0.69 17.09 -1.13
CA ASN A 16 0.71 17.22 -1.54
C ASN A 16 1.56 18.13 -0.63
N GLU A 17 1.02 18.63 0.48
CA GLU A 17 1.78 19.42 1.43
C GLU A 17 2.84 18.53 2.11
N PRO A 18 4.11 18.96 2.18
CA PRO A 18 5.13 18.21 2.87
C PRO A 18 4.86 18.10 4.38
N ILE A 19 4.91 16.89 4.93
CA ILE A 19 4.76 16.66 6.37
C ILE A 19 6.07 17.05 7.06
N LYS A 20 6.06 18.09 7.90
CA LYS A 20 7.23 18.50 8.66
C LYS A 20 7.49 17.51 9.79
N ILE A 21 8.75 17.09 9.94
CA ILE A 21 9.20 16.14 10.97
C ILE A 21 10.03 16.85 12.03
N TYR A 22 10.95 17.72 11.59
CA TYR A 22 11.86 18.42 12.46
C TYR A 22 12.14 19.81 11.90
N THR A 23 12.21 20.81 12.79
CA THR A 23 12.65 22.16 12.46
C THR A 23 13.63 22.59 13.55
N GLY A 24 14.83 23.00 13.16
CA GLY A 24 15.86 23.43 14.10
C GLY A 24 17.26 23.08 13.61
N HIS A 25 18.18 22.95 14.57
CA HIS A 25 19.58 22.60 14.30
C HIS A 25 19.74 21.08 14.16
N PHE A 26 20.40 20.63 13.11
CA PHE A 26 20.85 19.25 12.93
C PHE A 26 22.25 19.25 12.30
N THR A 27 22.94 18.12 12.27
CA THR A 27 24.29 18.07 11.70
C THR A 27 24.39 17.09 10.54
N ILE A 28 25.24 17.42 9.56
CA ILE A 28 25.75 16.47 8.57
C ILE A 28 27.20 16.17 8.91
N GLU A 29 27.48 14.89 9.10
CA GLU A 29 28.81 14.33 9.33
C GLU A 29 29.37 13.82 8.01
N VAL A 30 30.59 14.25 7.68
CA VAL A 30 31.31 13.91 6.46
C VAL A 30 32.74 13.56 6.84
N ALA A 31 33.11 12.29 6.76
CA ALA A 31 34.37 11.80 7.33
C ALA A 31 34.54 12.22 8.81
N ASP A 32 35.53 13.06 9.14
CA ASP A 32 35.78 13.57 10.49
C ASP A 32 35.17 14.98 10.73
N ASP A 33 34.54 15.57 9.72
CA ASP A 33 33.98 16.93 9.77
C ASP A 33 32.48 16.93 10.11
N PHE A 34 32.06 17.96 10.84
CA PHE A 34 30.67 18.16 11.26
C PHE A 34 30.16 19.53 10.82
N PHE A 35 29.08 19.52 10.05
CA PHE A 35 28.44 20.72 9.53
C PHE A 35 27.08 20.90 10.17
N GLU A 36 26.95 21.93 10.99
CA GLU A 36 25.68 22.31 11.60
C GLU A 36 24.79 23.02 10.58
N ILE A 37 23.51 22.65 10.57
CA ILE A 37 22.50 23.14 9.65
C ILE A 37 21.29 23.58 10.44
N LEU A 38 20.87 24.82 10.23
CA LEU A 38 19.58 25.32 10.68
C LEU A 38 18.56 25.13 9.55
N GLY A 39 17.61 24.23 9.74
CA GLY A 39 16.71 23.85 8.67
C GLY A 39 15.53 22.99 9.09
N GLU A 40 14.98 22.29 8.11
CA GLU A 40 13.85 21.40 8.27
C GLU A 40 14.14 20.01 7.69
N VAL A 41 13.54 18.99 8.29
CA VAL A 41 13.43 17.63 7.77
C VAL A 41 11.94 17.33 7.56
N LYS A 42 11.57 16.83 6.38
CA LYS A 42 10.16 16.63 6.01
C LYS A 42 9.96 15.47 5.05
N ILE A 43 8.74 14.93 5.02
CA ILE A 43 8.26 14.02 3.97
C ILE A 43 7.68 14.88 2.85
N ALA A 44 8.36 14.93 1.70
CA ALA A 44 7.81 15.55 0.50
C ALA A 44 7.23 14.48 -0.41
N PHE A 45 6.00 14.66 -0.89
CA PHE A 45 5.31 13.67 -1.73
C PHE A 45 5.61 13.81 -3.23
N LEU A 46 5.92 15.02 -3.70
CA LEU A 46 6.15 15.33 -5.11
C LEU A 46 7.63 15.60 -5.41
N PRO A 47 8.11 15.28 -6.62
CA PRO A 47 7.43 14.51 -7.68
C PRO A 47 7.36 13.00 -7.38
N LYS A 48 8.16 12.52 -6.42
CA LYS A 48 8.11 11.18 -5.85
C LYS A 48 8.30 11.32 -4.36
N ALA A 49 7.56 10.55 -3.57
CA ALA A 49 7.62 10.64 -2.13
C ALA A 49 9.04 10.32 -1.62
N ARG A 50 9.60 11.20 -0.77
CA ARG A 50 10.95 11.08 -0.16
C ARG A 50 11.03 11.79 1.18
N LEU A 51 11.93 11.32 2.04
CA LEU A 51 12.43 12.12 3.16
C LEU A 51 13.50 13.07 2.63
N ILE A 52 13.26 14.36 2.83
CA ILE A 52 14.16 15.42 2.40
C ILE A 52 14.55 16.28 3.59
N PHE A 53 15.73 16.89 3.51
CA PHE A 53 16.14 17.96 4.40
C PHE A 53 16.57 19.16 3.57
N GLU A 54 16.38 20.35 4.12
CA GLU A 54 16.89 21.59 3.59
C GLU A 54 17.21 22.56 4.71
N GLY A 55 18.26 23.35 4.57
CA GLY A 55 18.64 24.30 5.59
C GLY A 55 19.84 25.14 5.22
N ALA A 56 20.16 26.10 6.08
CA ALA A 56 21.36 26.91 5.94
C ALA A 56 22.51 26.30 6.74
N ILE A 57 23.70 26.18 6.13
CA ILE A 57 24.90 25.78 6.87
C ILE A 57 25.24 26.91 7.85
N SER A 58 25.33 26.58 9.13
CA SER A 58 25.71 27.52 10.18
C SER A 58 27.20 27.87 10.06
N GLY A 59 27.50 29.15 9.84
CA GLY A 59 28.88 29.65 9.72
C GLY A 59 29.05 30.68 8.63
N ASN A 60 30.31 30.92 8.25
CA ASN A 60 30.68 31.81 7.16
C ASN A 60 30.78 31.05 5.82
N LEU A 61 31.07 31.78 4.74
CA LEU A 61 31.28 31.20 3.41
C LEU A 61 32.36 30.12 3.36
N SER A 62 33.39 30.21 4.20
CA SER A 62 34.47 29.20 4.26
C SER A 62 33.94 27.81 4.62
N LYS A 63 32.97 27.72 5.54
CA LYS A 63 32.32 26.45 5.90
C LYS A 63 31.57 25.80 4.74
N LEU A 64 31.01 26.60 3.83
CA LEU A 64 30.37 26.07 2.63
C LEU A 64 31.41 25.43 1.69
N PHE A 65 32.54 26.09 1.47
CA PHE A 65 33.62 25.54 0.64
C PHE A 65 34.23 24.27 1.26
N GLU A 66 34.37 24.24 2.59
CA GLU A 66 34.78 23.03 3.33
C GLU A 66 33.78 21.90 3.10
N PHE A 67 32.48 22.18 3.21
CA PHE A 67 31.42 21.23 2.95
C PHE A 67 31.49 20.69 1.51
N GLU A 68 31.57 21.57 0.51
CA GLU A 68 31.69 21.19 -0.91
C GLU A 68 32.91 20.31 -1.19
N LYS A 69 34.04 20.61 -0.53
CA LYS A 69 35.26 19.80 -0.66
C LYS A 69 35.07 18.42 0.01
N ALA A 70 34.47 18.38 1.20
CA ALA A 70 34.24 17.17 1.97
C ALA A 70 33.25 16.22 1.28
N MET A 71 32.27 16.76 0.53
CA MET A 71 31.28 15.98 -0.21
C MET A 71 31.86 15.04 -1.28
N LYS A 72 33.14 15.18 -1.64
CA LYS A 72 33.82 14.20 -2.51
C LYS A 72 33.94 12.81 -1.87
N SER A 73 33.69 12.71 -0.56
CA SER A 73 33.57 11.44 0.15
C SER A 73 32.15 10.84 0.02
N ASN A 74 32.06 9.52 -0.13
CA ASN A 74 30.79 8.84 -0.47
C ASN A 74 29.85 8.58 0.73
N ASN A 75 30.30 8.83 1.96
CA ASN A 75 29.57 8.47 3.18
C ASN A 75 29.28 9.72 4.01
N MET A 76 28.03 10.19 3.92
CA MET A 76 27.53 11.31 4.71
C MET A 76 26.36 10.84 5.57
N MET A 77 26.37 11.26 6.84
CA MET A 77 25.34 10.91 7.81
C MET A 77 24.65 12.19 8.30
N ILE A 78 23.32 12.17 8.37
CA ILE A 78 22.56 13.20 9.08
C ILE A 78 22.32 12.76 10.53
N ASN A 79 22.51 13.67 11.46
CA ASN A 79 22.17 13.51 12.86
C ASN A 79 21.10 14.54 13.24
N VAL A 80 19.85 14.07 13.32
CA VAL A 80 18.69 14.87 13.72
C VAL A 80 18.42 14.58 15.21
N PRO A 81 18.33 15.59 16.08
CA PRO A 81 18.05 15.38 17.50
C PRO A 81 16.82 14.50 17.73
N GLY A 82 16.96 13.49 18.59
CA GLY A 82 15.90 12.51 18.89
C GLY A 82 15.80 11.32 17.93
N PHE A 83 16.63 11.25 16.89
CA PHE A 83 16.62 10.18 15.90
C PHE A 83 17.98 9.49 15.76
N MET A 84 17.96 8.25 15.28
CA MET A 84 19.16 7.54 14.87
C MET A 84 19.77 8.19 13.63
N LYS A 85 21.11 8.17 13.54
CA LYS A 85 21.83 8.68 12.36
C LYS A 85 21.37 7.98 11.08
N SER A 86 21.23 8.72 9.99
CA SER A 86 20.79 8.18 8.70
C SER A 86 21.72 8.59 7.56
N GLU A 87 21.92 7.71 6.59
CA GLU A 87 22.73 8.03 5.41
C GLU A 87 21.98 9.03 4.52
N VAL A 88 22.71 10.03 4.01
CA VAL A 88 22.14 11.06 3.13
C VAL A 88 22.84 11.14 1.77
N LEU A 89 22.13 11.73 0.81
CA LEU A 89 22.66 12.18 -0.46
C LEU A 89 22.33 13.66 -0.62
N ILE A 90 23.33 14.48 -0.90
CA ILE A 90 23.14 15.90 -1.19
C ILE A 90 22.58 16.04 -2.62
N SER A 91 21.49 16.78 -2.75
CA SER A 91 20.79 17.00 -4.02
C SER A 91 20.94 18.41 -4.57
N GLY A 92 21.37 19.36 -3.74
CA GLY A 92 21.57 20.74 -4.17
C GLY A 92 22.26 21.58 -3.11
N ILE A 93 23.17 22.42 -3.59
CA ILE A 93 23.77 23.51 -2.84
C ILE A 93 23.45 24.79 -3.58
N THR A 94 23.12 25.85 -2.84
CA THR A 94 22.91 27.17 -3.40
C THR A 94 23.71 28.17 -2.60
N ASP A 95 24.59 28.90 -3.29
CA ASP A 95 25.27 30.08 -2.81
C ASP A 95 24.50 31.33 -3.24
N GLY A 96 24.48 32.37 -2.40
CA GLY A 96 23.83 33.62 -2.79
C GLY A 96 23.58 34.59 -1.65
N SER A 97 23.11 35.78 -2.01
CA SER A 97 22.84 36.90 -1.09
C SER A 97 21.79 36.61 -0.01
N LYS A 98 21.01 35.52 -0.17
CA LYS A 98 19.98 35.07 0.78
C LYS A 98 20.43 33.90 1.69
N GLY A 99 21.72 33.57 1.69
CA GLY A 99 22.31 32.55 2.55
C GLY A 99 22.71 31.27 1.81
N ASN A 100 23.62 30.52 2.43
CA ASN A 100 24.19 29.29 1.90
C ASN A 100 23.27 28.11 2.26
N LYS A 101 22.55 27.58 1.27
CA LYS A 101 21.59 26.48 1.49
C LYS A 101 22.14 25.16 1.03
N VAL A 102 21.87 24.12 1.81
CA VAL A 102 22.09 22.72 1.47
C VAL A 102 20.76 21.99 1.50
N SER A 103 20.57 21.08 0.54
CA SER A 103 19.41 20.21 0.46
C SER A 103 19.83 18.79 0.10
N GLY A 104 19.08 17.81 0.58
CA GLY A 104 19.36 16.42 0.29
C GLY A 104 18.21 15.49 0.65
N ILE A 105 18.46 14.21 0.41
CA ILE A 105 17.52 13.13 0.67
C ILE A 105 18.13 12.09 1.62
N LEU A 106 17.30 11.45 2.43
CA LEU A 106 17.73 10.30 3.24
C LEU A 106 17.69 9.03 2.37
N LYS A 107 18.81 8.30 2.25
CA LYS A 107 18.94 7.15 1.34
C LYS A 107 17.94 6.03 1.67
N ARG A 108 17.76 5.74 2.96
CA ARG A 108 16.86 4.66 3.43
C ARG A 108 15.39 5.09 3.53
N SER A 109 15.07 6.36 3.25
CA SER A 109 13.70 6.90 3.36
C SER A 109 13.02 6.61 4.71
N ILE A 110 13.82 6.50 5.78
CA ILE A 110 13.39 6.30 7.15
C ILE A 110 14.20 7.21 8.10
N LEU A 111 13.52 7.76 9.09
CA LEU A 111 14.08 8.48 10.23
C LEU A 111 13.33 8.00 11.49
N THR A 112 14.04 7.43 12.46
CA THR A 112 13.40 6.79 13.61
C THR A 112 14.22 6.95 14.88
N SER A 113 13.55 7.08 16.02
CA SER A 113 14.14 7.08 17.35
C SER A 113 14.69 5.70 17.71
N ALA A 114 15.54 5.63 18.74
CA ALA A 114 16.00 4.34 19.27
C ALA A 114 14.81 3.54 19.82
N GLU A 115 14.82 2.22 19.62
CA GLU A 115 13.76 1.32 20.10
C GLU A 115 13.53 1.49 21.61
N THR A 116 12.27 1.48 22.01
CA THR A 116 11.87 1.67 23.41
C THR A 116 10.56 0.95 23.71
N LYS A 117 10.07 1.06 24.95
CA LYS A 117 8.80 0.49 25.38
C LYS A 117 7.71 1.55 25.48
N VAL A 118 6.58 1.30 24.83
CA VAL A 118 5.44 2.22 24.74
C VAL A 118 4.15 1.51 25.16
N ASN A 119 3.12 2.26 25.56
CA ASN A 119 1.80 1.70 25.90
C ASN A 119 0.81 1.74 24.73
N ARG A 120 1.04 2.61 23.75
CA ARG A 120 0.28 2.71 22.51
C ARG A 120 1.14 3.29 21.38
N MET A 121 0.65 3.14 20.16
CA MET A 121 1.18 3.78 18.98
C MET A 121 0.06 4.45 18.18
N GLU A 122 0.32 5.66 17.71
CA GLU A 122 -0.56 6.37 16.79
C GLU A 122 0.13 6.49 15.43
N PHE A 123 -0.65 6.44 14.36
CA PHE A 123 -0.10 6.50 13.00
C PHE A 123 -1.06 7.18 12.03
N THR A 124 -0.54 7.57 10.86
CA THR A 124 -1.38 8.12 9.78
C THR A 124 -1.42 7.19 8.59
N VAL A 125 -2.47 7.29 7.77
CA VAL A 125 -2.56 6.57 6.49
C VAL A 125 -2.83 7.54 5.35
N VAL A 126 -1.96 7.53 4.36
CA VAL A 126 -2.07 8.34 3.15
C VAL A 126 -2.75 7.54 2.05
N ASN A 127 -3.70 8.18 1.36
CA ASN A 127 -4.37 7.67 0.18
C ASN A 127 -5.15 6.34 0.36
N PHE A 128 -5.74 6.04 1.52
CA PHE A 128 -6.69 4.92 1.65
C PHE A 128 -8.11 5.31 1.21
N VAL A 129 -8.91 4.33 0.80
CA VAL A 129 -10.23 4.56 0.16
C VAL A 129 -11.25 5.18 1.11
N ASN A 130 -12.30 5.81 0.55
CA ASN A 130 -13.45 6.28 1.33
C ASN A 130 -14.37 5.09 1.69
N ASP A 131 -14.05 4.35 2.74
CA ASP A 131 -14.87 3.25 3.23
C ASP A 131 -15.91 3.72 4.26
N LEU A 132 -17.00 2.97 4.38
CA LEU A 132 -17.99 3.09 5.43
C LEU A 132 -17.61 2.13 6.56
N GLY A 133 -16.97 2.69 7.58
CA GLY A 133 -16.72 2.02 8.84
C GLY A 133 -17.92 2.07 9.79
N ARG A 134 -17.65 1.78 11.07
CA ARG A 134 -18.58 2.06 12.17
C ARG A 134 -18.76 3.56 12.38
N ARG A 135 -19.89 3.91 13.00
CA ARG A 135 -20.25 5.30 13.32
C ARG A 135 -19.38 5.85 14.44
N ILE A 136 -18.82 7.03 14.22
CA ILE A 136 -18.00 7.82 15.14
C ILE A 136 -18.45 9.28 15.19
N VAL A 137 -17.95 10.01 16.18
CA VAL A 137 -18.36 11.37 16.56
C VAL A 137 -17.12 12.24 16.76
N HIS A 138 -17.10 13.43 16.19
CA HIS A 138 -16.09 14.45 16.46
C HIS A 138 -16.80 15.78 16.72
N GLY A 139 -16.80 16.25 17.97
CA GLY A 139 -17.63 17.37 18.40
C GLY A 139 -19.11 17.14 18.07
N ARG A 140 -19.68 17.97 17.18
CA ARG A 140 -21.08 17.86 16.71
C ARG A 140 -21.24 16.97 15.47
N PHE A 141 -20.14 16.59 14.81
CA PHE A 141 -20.18 15.82 13.57
C PHE A 141 -20.30 14.33 13.88
N LYS A 142 -21.23 13.65 13.21
CA LYS A 142 -21.40 12.19 13.28
C LYS A 142 -21.20 11.61 11.89
N PHE A 143 -20.30 10.64 11.75
CA PHE A 143 -19.99 10.04 10.45
C PHE A 143 -19.57 8.57 10.60
N SER A 144 -19.57 7.82 9.50
CA SER A 144 -19.11 6.43 9.46
C SER A 144 -17.69 6.38 8.89
N GLY A 145 -16.78 5.73 9.62
CA GLY A 145 -15.37 5.73 9.24
C GLY A 145 -14.43 4.97 10.16
N ARG A 146 -14.92 4.24 11.18
CA ARG A 146 -14.08 3.44 12.08
C ARG A 146 -14.01 1.97 11.68
N THR A 147 -12.81 1.50 11.41
CA THR A 147 -12.48 0.07 11.27
C THR A 147 -11.74 -0.39 12.52
N LYS A 148 -12.08 -1.60 13.01
CA LYS A 148 -11.44 -2.19 14.19
C LYS A 148 -10.81 -3.53 13.79
N LEU A 149 -9.50 -3.62 13.87
CA LEU A 149 -8.76 -4.82 13.54
C LEU A 149 -8.22 -5.43 14.83
N LYS A 150 -8.15 -6.76 14.85
CA LYS A 150 -7.60 -7.52 15.98
C LYS A 150 -6.69 -8.61 15.47
N TYR A 151 -5.59 -8.84 16.18
CA TYR A 151 -4.71 -9.98 15.95
C TYR A 151 -4.04 -10.39 17.26
N LYS A 152 -4.28 -11.62 17.73
CA LYS A 152 -3.81 -12.09 19.04
C LYS A 152 -4.19 -11.06 20.13
N ASP A 153 -3.21 -10.56 20.88
CA ASP A 153 -3.40 -9.58 21.96
C ASP A 153 -3.37 -8.11 21.47
N TRP A 154 -3.46 -7.86 20.17
CA TRP A 154 -3.40 -6.51 19.60
C TRP A 154 -4.76 -6.01 19.14
N GLU A 155 -5.04 -4.75 19.44
CA GLU A 155 -6.16 -4.00 18.90
C GLU A 155 -5.64 -2.83 18.07
N ILE A 156 -6.20 -2.68 16.87
CA ILE A 156 -5.91 -1.55 15.97
C ILE A 156 -7.23 -0.88 15.62
N ILE A 157 -7.29 0.43 15.78
CA ILE A 157 -8.40 1.27 15.34
C ILE A 157 -7.89 2.12 14.19
N LEU A 158 -8.68 2.19 13.12
CA LEU A 158 -8.43 3.06 11.98
C LEU A 158 -9.66 3.93 11.75
N ASP A 159 -9.49 5.24 11.86
CA ASP A 159 -10.55 6.21 11.66
C ASP A 159 -10.30 7.06 10.43
N LYS A 160 -11.30 7.18 9.58
CA LYS A 160 -11.35 8.19 8.53
C LYS A 160 -11.34 9.59 9.13
N ARG A 161 -10.57 10.50 8.54
CA ARG A 161 -10.48 11.88 9.04
C ARG A 161 -11.84 12.57 9.08
N TYR A 162 -12.12 13.28 10.16
CA TYR A 162 -13.43 13.86 10.45
C TYR A 162 -13.89 14.93 9.45
N ASP A 163 -12.95 15.66 8.85
CA ASP A 163 -13.19 16.76 7.92
C ASP A 163 -13.32 16.30 6.45
N TYR A 164 -13.35 14.98 6.19
CA TYR A 164 -13.36 14.43 4.82
C TYR A 164 -14.49 15.01 3.95
N SER A 165 -15.68 15.18 4.53
CA SER A 165 -16.87 15.65 3.82
C SER A 165 -16.82 17.16 3.60
N ASN A 166 -16.52 17.93 4.64
CA ASN A 166 -16.49 19.40 4.57
C ASN A 166 -15.37 19.89 3.62
N LYS A 167 -14.19 19.26 3.67
CA LYS A 167 -13.08 19.58 2.76
C LYS A 167 -13.16 18.86 1.41
N LYS A 168 -14.19 18.02 1.17
CA LYS A 168 -14.37 17.19 -0.03
C LYS A 168 -13.07 16.49 -0.45
N ILE A 169 -12.36 15.91 0.50
CA ILE A 169 -10.97 15.48 0.30
C ILE A 169 -10.86 14.43 -0.81
N PHE A 170 -11.82 13.52 -0.93
CA PHE A 170 -11.78 12.43 -1.91
C PHE A 170 -12.06 12.93 -3.33
N ASP A 171 -12.90 13.96 -3.48
CA ASP A 171 -13.10 14.63 -4.77
C ASP A 171 -11.84 15.37 -5.20
N ARG A 172 -11.20 16.08 -4.26
CA ARG A 172 -9.94 16.80 -4.51
C ARG A 172 -8.78 15.85 -4.83
N LEU A 173 -8.71 14.70 -4.15
CA LEU A 173 -7.77 13.63 -4.45
C LEU A 173 -8.04 13.01 -5.83
N LYS A 174 -9.32 12.74 -6.16
CA LYS A 174 -9.73 12.25 -7.48
C LYS A 174 -9.31 13.19 -8.60
N ASN A 175 -9.40 14.51 -8.37
CA ASN A 175 -9.06 15.52 -9.37
C ASN A 175 -7.55 15.77 -9.50
N SER A 176 -6.80 15.66 -8.39
CA SER A 176 -5.36 15.96 -8.39
C SER A 176 -4.46 14.74 -8.59
N GLY A 177 -4.95 13.53 -8.31
CA GLY A 177 -4.11 12.33 -8.23
C GLY A 177 -3.06 12.39 -7.12
N GLY A 178 -3.20 13.33 -6.17
CA GLY A 178 -2.19 13.68 -5.18
C GLY A 178 -2.13 12.74 -3.97
N TYR A 179 -1.54 13.26 -2.90
CA TYR A 179 -1.26 12.57 -1.66
C TYR A 179 -1.87 13.33 -0.48
N LEU A 180 -2.63 12.65 0.36
CA LEU A 180 -3.20 13.23 1.57
C LEU A 180 -3.39 12.17 2.64
N ILE A 181 -3.20 12.56 3.91
CA ILE A 181 -3.62 11.74 5.04
C ILE A 181 -5.15 11.60 4.99
N THR A 182 -5.60 10.37 4.82
CA THR A 182 -7.02 10.00 4.69
C THR A 182 -7.58 9.41 5.98
N HIS A 183 -6.72 8.72 6.74
CA HIS A 183 -7.08 8.05 7.98
C HIS A 183 -6.00 8.26 9.03
N VAL A 184 -6.40 8.15 10.29
CA VAL A 184 -5.55 8.11 11.46
C VAL A 184 -5.77 6.78 12.18
N GLY A 185 -4.72 6.25 12.75
CA GLY A 185 -4.70 4.92 13.33
C GLY A 185 -4.16 4.96 14.75
N TYR A 186 -4.60 3.97 15.51
CA TYR A 186 -4.26 3.76 16.90
C TYR A 186 -4.03 2.27 17.11
N LEU A 187 -2.97 1.90 17.82
CA LEU A 187 -2.57 0.53 18.08
C LEU A 187 -2.17 0.37 19.54
N LYS A 188 -2.68 -0.67 20.18
CA LYS A 188 -2.27 -1.04 21.54
C LYS A 188 -2.40 -2.54 21.80
N ARG A 189 -1.84 -3.00 22.92
CA ARG A 189 -2.18 -4.31 23.46
C ARG A 189 -3.53 -4.28 24.18
N VAL A 190 -4.27 -5.36 24.08
CA VAL A 190 -5.56 -5.57 24.75
C VAL A 190 -5.39 -5.66 26.27
N ASP A 191 -4.24 -6.16 26.74
CA ASP A 191 -3.89 -6.26 28.17
C ASP A 191 -3.27 -4.97 28.73
N ASP A 192 -3.24 -3.89 27.94
CA ASP A 192 -2.68 -2.57 28.26
C ASP A 192 -1.21 -2.61 28.76
N LYS A 193 -0.48 -3.71 28.52
CA LYS A 193 0.94 -3.81 28.86
C LYS A 193 1.80 -3.01 27.89
N LEU A 194 2.95 -2.56 28.39
CA LEU A 194 4.00 -2.00 27.56
C LEU A 194 4.52 -3.05 26.56
N PHE A 195 4.88 -2.58 25.37
CA PHE A 195 5.48 -3.39 24.31
C PHE A 195 6.68 -2.67 23.69
N ASP A 196 7.61 -3.43 23.14
CA ASP A 196 8.75 -2.92 22.39
C ASP A 196 8.29 -2.42 21.02
N THR A 197 8.77 -1.26 20.60
CA THR A 197 8.39 -0.61 19.34
C THR A 197 8.62 -1.51 18.11
N LYS A 198 9.61 -2.42 18.16
CA LYS A 198 9.86 -3.38 17.07
C LYS A 198 8.76 -4.43 16.91
N GLU A 199 7.98 -4.72 17.97
CA GLU A 199 6.91 -5.73 17.93
C GLU A 199 5.77 -5.29 17.00
N VAL A 200 5.69 -4.00 16.68
CA VAL A 200 4.62 -3.41 15.85
C VAL A 200 4.91 -3.52 14.34
N GLU A 201 6.16 -3.75 13.94
CA GLU A 201 6.54 -3.80 12.51
C GLU A 201 5.72 -4.82 11.69
N PRO A 202 5.49 -6.07 12.15
CA PRO A 202 4.66 -7.01 11.41
C PRO A 202 3.21 -6.53 11.24
N LEU A 203 2.65 -5.87 12.27
CA LEU A 203 1.28 -5.35 12.25
C LEU A 203 1.13 -4.21 11.24
N ILE A 204 2.09 -3.30 11.21
CA ILE A 204 2.11 -2.17 10.26
C ILE A 204 2.34 -2.66 8.83
N SER A 205 3.22 -3.65 8.64
CA SER A 205 3.46 -4.29 7.35
C SER A 205 2.20 -4.98 6.80
N GLY A 206 1.50 -5.77 7.63
CA GLY A 206 0.26 -6.41 7.22
C GLY A 206 -0.89 -5.43 7.02
N LEU A 207 -0.94 -4.36 7.82
CA LEU A 207 -1.92 -3.29 7.62
C LEU A 207 -1.67 -2.57 6.30
N TYR A 208 -0.42 -2.19 6.00
CA TYR A 208 -0.04 -1.64 4.71
C TYR A 208 -0.48 -2.54 3.55
N TRP A 209 -0.20 -3.84 3.66
CA TRP A 209 -0.52 -4.80 2.61
C TRP A 209 -2.03 -4.89 2.39
N LEU A 210 -2.80 -5.05 3.48
CA LEU A 210 -4.25 -5.13 3.46
C LEU A 210 -4.89 -3.89 2.84
N LEU A 211 -4.48 -2.70 3.29
CA LEU A 211 -5.03 -1.44 2.81
C LEU A 211 -4.67 -1.20 1.34
N SER A 212 -3.45 -1.55 0.93
CA SER A 212 -3.01 -1.43 -0.46
C SER A 212 -3.77 -2.39 -1.39
N PHE A 213 -3.92 -3.66 -0.98
CA PHE A 213 -4.71 -4.64 -1.71
C PHE A 213 -6.18 -4.24 -1.82
N SER A 214 -6.73 -3.64 -0.77
CA SER A 214 -8.12 -3.15 -0.78
C SER A 214 -8.29 -1.92 -1.68
N ALA A 215 -7.26 -1.06 -1.76
CA ALA A 215 -7.28 0.16 -2.55
C ALA A 215 -6.88 -0.05 -4.03
N GLY A 216 -6.28 -1.18 -4.37
CA GLY A 216 -5.76 -1.44 -5.72
C GLY A 216 -4.57 -0.56 -6.07
N ARG A 217 -3.82 -0.09 -5.07
CA ARG A 217 -2.67 0.79 -5.19
C ARG A 217 -1.85 0.73 -3.90
N HIS A 218 -0.60 1.17 -3.94
CA HIS A 218 0.19 1.33 -2.74
C HIS A 218 -0.29 2.53 -1.91
N VAL A 219 -0.81 2.27 -0.71
CA VAL A 219 -1.06 3.32 0.31
C VAL A 219 0.23 3.60 1.09
N ALA A 220 0.23 4.51 2.07
CA ALA A 220 1.37 4.64 2.99
C ALA A 220 0.95 4.81 4.44
N ILE A 221 1.84 4.39 5.33
CA ILE A 221 1.79 4.66 6.76
C ILE A 221 3.06 5.44 7.13
N PRO A 222 3.08 6.76 6.87
CA PRO A 222 4.33 7.52 6.88
C PRO A 222 4.76 8.01 8.26
N THR A 223 3.83 8.14 9.20
CA THR A 223 4.12 8.59 10.56
C THR A 223 3.67 7.54 11.57
N LEU A 224 4.53 7.26 12.54
CA LEU A 224 4.24 6.42 13.69
C LEU A 224 4.83 7.09 14.94
N GLU A 225 4.01 7.26 15.96
CA GLU A 225 4.39 7.89 17.22
C GLU A 225 4.03 6.95 18.37
N GLY A 226 5.03 6.61 19.19
CA GLY A 226 4.90 5.73 20.33
C GLY A 226 4.81 6.54 21.62
N TYR A 227 3.78 6.25 22.42
CA TYR A 227 3.45 7.01 23.61
C TYR A 227 3.78 6.25 24.89
N HIS A 228 4.14 6.98 25.93
CA HIS A 228 4.14 6.50 27.31
C HIS A 228 3.53 7.60 28.19
N ASN A 229 2.44 7.29 28.91
CA ASN A 229 1.72 8.25 29.75
C ASN A 229 1.35 9.57 29.02
N GLU A 230 0.76 9.48 27.83
CA GLU A 230 0.37 10.63 26.97
C GLU A 230 1.52 11.43 26.34
N GLU A 231 2.78 11.09 26.62
CA GLU A 231 3.94 11.72 26.00
C GLU A 231 4.48 10.88 24.84
N VAL A 232 4.81 11.52 23.73
CA VAL A 232 5.53 10.88 22.61
C VAL A 232 6.98 10.67 23.04
N ILE A 233 7.40 9.41 23.17
CA ILE A 233 8.78 9.04 23.53
C ILE A 233 9.51 8.31 22.40
N TRP A 234 8.80 8.00 21.32
CA TRP A 234 9.36 7.34 20.15
C TRP A 234 8.65 7.84 18.90
N SER A 235 9.41 8.05 17.83
CA SER A 235 8.84 8.39 16.53
C SER A 235 9.53 7.63 15.41
N LYS A 236 8.76 7.26 14.39
CA LYS A 236 9.25 6.72 13.13
C LYS A 236 8.53 7.41 11.98
N TYR A 237 9.35 8.02 11.12
CA TYR A 237 8.92 8.65 9.89
C TYR A 237 9.51 7.88 8.73
N GLN A 238 8.66 7.45 7.81
CA GLN A 238 9.08 6.62 6.69
C GLN A 238 8.32 6.99 5.42
N VAL A 239 8.96 6.75 4.29
CA VAL A 239 8.31 6.84 3.00
C VAL A 239 8.30 5.47 2.35
N PRO A 240 7.23 4.67 2.56
CA PRO A 240 7.08 3.41 1.86
C PRO A 240 6.80 3.65 0.38
N LEU A 241 6.78 2.56 -0.40
CA LEU A 241 6.22 2.61 -1.74
C LEU A 241 4.77 3.10 -1.64
N ILE A 242 4.45 4.17 -2.37
CA ILE A 242 3.15 4.85 -2.36
C ILE A 242 2.82 5.32 -3.76
N ASP A 243 1.56 5.15 -4.14
CA ASP A 243 1.03 5.64 -5.41
C ASP A 243 0.17 6.89 -5.21
N GLY A 244 0.14 7.74 -6.23
CA GLY A 244 -0.83 8.83 -6.33
C GLY A 244 -2.26 8.31 -6.29
N TRP A 245 -3.20 9.16 -5.88
CA TRP A 245 -4.59 8.76 -5.77
C TRP A 245 -5.21 8.37 -7.12
N THR A 246 -5.82 7.19 -7.18
CA THR A 246 -6.65 6.74 -8.31
C THR A 246 -7.94 6.11 -7.79
N ASN A 247 -9.04 6.29 -8.53
CA ASN A 247 -10.32 5.68 -8.16
C ASN A 247 -10.49 4.30 -8.80
N ASN A 248 -9.79 3.32 -8.25
CA ASN A 248 -9.83 1.95 -8.73
C ASN A 248 -11.10 1.23 -8.27
N ILE A 249 -11.65 0.42 -9.17
CA ILE A 249 -12.60 -0.65 -8.84
C ILE A 249 -11.75 -1.82 -8.35
N THR A 250 -12.05 -2.32 -7.16
CA THR A 250 -11.35 -3.45 -6.52
C THR A 250 -12.38 -4.42 -5.94
N TRP A 251 -11.90 -5.57 -5.47
CA TRP A 251 -12.70 -6.54 -4.71
C TRP A 251 -13.33 -5.95 -3.43
N PHE A 252 -12.77 -4.87 -2.89
CA PHE A 252 -13.07 -4.41 -1.54
C PHE A 252 -14.48 -3.78 -1.44
N PRO A 253 -15.38 -4.36 -0.62
CA PRO A 253 -16.72 -3.82 -0.44
C PRO A 253 -16.68 -2.61 0.50
N LYS A 254 -16.48 -1.41 -0.05
CA LYS A 254 -16.32 -0.15 0.71
C LYS A 254 -17.42 0.10 1.74
N GLN A 255 -18.64 -0.43 1.57
CA GLN A 255 -19.74 -0.25 2.51
C GLN A 255 -19.81 -1.30 3.62
N LYS A 256 -18.92 -2.30 3.61
CA LYS A 256 -18.88 -3.40 4.60
C LYS A 256 -17.55 -3.42 5.35
N SER A 257 -17.51 -2.64 6.43
CA SER A 257 -16.40 -2.59 7.39
C SER A 257 -15.83 -3.96 7.82
N PRO A 258 -16.62 -5.04 8.06
CA PRO A 258 -16.08 -6.32 8.52
C PRO A 258 -15.09 -7.01 7.57
N SER A 259 -15.06 -6.63 6.29
CA SER A 259 -14.17 -7.26 5.31
C SER A 259 -12.69 -7.11 5.65
N LEU A 260 -12.27 -5.93 6.13
CA LEU A 260 -10.89 -5.72 6.57
C LEU A 260 -10.59 -6.50 7.86
N GLU A 261 -11.56 -6.56 8.78
CA GLU A 261 -11.42 -7.20 10.09
C GLU A 261 -11.23 -8.71 9.97
N HIS A 262 -11.93 -9.34 9.03
CA HIS A 262 -11.81 -10.76 8.77
C HIS A 262 -10.51 -11.11 8.05
N LEU A 263 -10.02 -10.22 7.18
CA LEU A 263 -8.84 -10.47 6.36
C LEU A 263 -7.52 -10.14 7.07
N PHE A 264 -7.50 -9.13 7.94
CA PHE A 264 -6.31 -8.68 8.65
C PHE A 264 -5.54 -9.80 9.37
N PRO A 265 -6.14 -10.61 10.27
CA PRO A 265 -5.41 -11.66 10.97
C PRO A 265 -4.81 -12.69 9.99
N LYS A 266 -5.55 -13.03 8.92
CA LYS A 266 -5.11 -13.98 7.89
C LYS A 266 -3.91 -13.48 7.11
N VAL A 267 -3.85 -12.17 6.82
CA VAL A 267 -2.68 -11.54 6.18
C VAL A 267 -1.45 -11.65 7.09
N ILE A 268 -1.60 -11.29 8.37
CA ILE A 268 -0.49 -11.36 9.33
C ILE A 268 0.01 -12.80 9.47
N GLU A 269 -0.88 -13.76 9.69
CA GLU A 269 -0.54 -15.20 9.77
C GLU A 269 0.20 -15.69 8.53
N LYS A 270 -0.25 -15.26 7.33
CA LYS A 270 0.40 -15.66 6.08
C LYS A 270 1.79 -15.01 5.92
N GLN A 271 1.99 -13.81 6.44
CA GLN A 271 3.27 -13.10 6.43
C GLN A 271 4.25 -13.57 7.50
N GLU A 272 3.82 -14.35 8.51
CA GLU A 272 4.72 -15.00 9.45
C GLU A 272 5.63 -16.03 8.75
N ASP A 273 5.21 -16.59 7.61
CA ASP A 273 6.08 -17.34 6.70
C ASP A 273 6.89 -16.37 5.82
N PRO A 274 8.24 -16.33 5.94
CA PRO A 274 9.07 -15.39 5.18
C PRO A 274 8.98 -15.56 3.65
N PHE A 275 8.77 -16.78 3.17
CA PHE A 275 8.61 -17.04 1.75
C PHE A 275 7.28 -16.47 1.25
N TRP A 276 6.19 -16.73 1.98
CA TRP A 276 4.89 -16.17 1.63
C TRP A 276 4.83 -14.66 1.79
N ASN A 277 5.51 -14.08 2.78
CA ASN A 277 5.65 -12.63 2.90
C ASN A 277 6.23 -12.03 1.62
N LYS A 278 7.34 -12.59 1.11
CA LYS A 278 7.94 -12.17 -0.16
C LYS A 278 6.96 -12.31 -1.34
N VAL A 279 6.29 -13.46 -1.45
CA VAL A 279 5.31 -13.72 -2.52
C VAL A 279 4.15 -12.72 -2.48
N LEU A 280 3.62 -12.42 -1.29
CA LEU A 280 2.53 -11.46 -1.12
C LEU A 280 2.95 -10.05 -1.52
N TRP A 281 4.18 -9.63 -1.23
CA TRP A 281 4.73 -8.34 -1.66
C TRP A 281 4.89 -8.25 -3.19
N GLU A 282 5.37 -9.31 -3.83
CA GLU A 282 5.48 -9.38 -5.28
C GLU A 282 4.08 -9.34 -5.94
N VAL A 283 3.14 -10.14 -5.45
CA VAL A 283 1.76 -10.19 -5.95
C VAL A 283 1.06 -8.84 -5.77
N LEU A 284 1.22 -8.18 -4.63
CA LEU A 284 0.65 -6.84 -4.41
C LEU A 284 1.22 -5.82 -5.40
N SER A 285 2.52 -5.89 -5.69
CA SER A 285 3.17 -5.00 -6.65
C SER A 285 2.60 -5.19 -8.06
N TRP A 286 2.47 -6.44 -8.52
CA TRP A 286 1.85 -6.74 -9.82
C TRP A 286 0.37 -6.35 -9.87
N TYR A 287 -0.36 -6.55 -8.76
CA TYR A 287 -1.75 -6.13 -8.63
C TYR A 287 -1.91 -4.60 -8.68
N SER A 288 -1.01 -3.84 -8.07
CA SER A 288 -0.98 -2.37 -8.20
C SER A 288 -0.69 -1.96 -9.65
N GLN A 289 0.26 -2.63 -10.33
CA GLN A 289 0.55 -2.36 -11.75
C GLN A 289 -0.65 -2.64 -12.66
N ALA A 290 -1.45 -3.66 -12.35
CA ALA A 290 -2.70 -3.94 -13.06
C ALA A 290 -3.75 -2.82 -12.94
N HIS A 291 -3.60 -1.93 -11.96
CA HIS A 291 -4.45 -0.76 -11.72
C HIS A 291 -3.77 0.58 -12.08
N SER A 292 -2.54 0.55 -12.58
CA SER A 292 -1.79 1.75 -12.98
C SER A 292 -2.45 2.49 -14.16
N SER A 293 -1.92 3.67 -14.51
CA SER A 293 -2.33 4.42 -15.70
C SER A 293 -1.70 3.92 -17.02
N SER A 294 -1.07 2.74 -17.02
CA SER A 294 -0.45 2.15 -18.22
C SER A 294 -1.49 1.64 -19.23
N ILE A 295 -1.01 1.16 -20.40
CA ILE A 295 -1.84 0.50 -21.41
C ILE A 295 -2.40 -0.84 -20.91
N VAL A 296 -3.53 -1.29 -21.45
CA VAL A 296 -4.21 -2.52 -21.03
C VAL A 296 -3.31 -3.74 -21.16
N GLU A 297 -2.49 -3.78 -22.20
CA GLU A 297 -1.57 -4.86 -22.49
C GLU A 297 -0.56 -5.09 -21.36
N ASN A 298 0.05 -4.01 -20.83
CA ASN A 298 0.97 -4.09 -19.69
C ASN A 298 0.27 -4.56 -18.41
N LYS A 299 -0.99 -4.15 -18.22
CA LYS A 299 -1.80 -4.59 -17.07
C LYS A 299 -2.10 -6.09 -17.16
N VAL A 300 -2.46 -6.59 -18.34
CA VAL A 300 -2.72 -8.02 -18.56
C VAL A 300 -1.47 -8.86 -18.32
N VAL A 301 -0.30 -8.40 -18.78
CA VAL A 301 0.98 -9.07 -18.48
C VAL A 301 1.23 -9.11 -16.97
N SER A 302 1.01 -7.99 -16.26
CA SER A 302 1.18 -7.92 -14.79
C SER A 302 0.26 -8.90 -14.06
N VAL A 303 -1.01 -8.95 -14.45
CA VAL A 303 -2.00 -9.90 -13.90
C VAL A 303 -1.56 -11.34 -14.13
N GLN A 304 -1.08 -11.66 -15.33
CA GLN A 304 -0.67 -13.01 -15.63
C GLN A 304 0.54 -13.45 -14.78
N VAL A 305 1.54 -12.58 -14.64
CA VAL A 305 2.71 -12.87 -13.78
C VAL A 305 2.25 -13.15 -12.34
N ALA A 306 1.33 -12.34 -11.81
CA ALA A 306 0.78 -12.58 -10.48
C ALA A 306 0.03 -13.91 -10.37
N LEU A 307 -0.84 -14.23 -11.34
CA LEU A 307 -1.58 -15.50 -11.38
C LEU A 307 -0.66 -16.71 -11.48
N GLU A 308 0.36 -16.67 -12.34
CA GLU A 308 1.33 -17.76 -12.47
C GLU A 308 2.18 -17.95 -11.22
N THR A 309 2.58 -16.85 -10.56
CA THR A 309 3.28 -16.89 -9.28
C THR A 309 2.43 -17.58 -8.22
N LEU A 310 1.16 -17.17 -8.06
CA LEU A 310 0.24 -17.80 -7.11
C LEU A 310 -0.02 -19.28 -7.47
N ALA A 311 -0.20 -19.59 -8.76
CA ALA A 311 -0.37 -20.96 -9.25
C ALA A 311 0.81 -21.85 -8.89
N TRP A 312 2.03 -21.41 -9.18
CA TRP A 312 3.24 -22.15 -8.87
C TRP A 312 3.40 -22.36 -7.36
N VAL A 313 3.30 -21.28 -6.59
CA VAL A 313 3.50 -21.34 -5.14
C VAL A 313 2.48 -22.28 -4.49
N TYR A 314 1.19 -22.09 -4.77
CA TYR A 314 0.15 -22.86 -4.12
C TYR A 314 0.14 -24.33 -4.57
N LEU A 315 0.18 -24.60 -5.89
CA LEU A 315 0.05 -25.97 -6.40
C LEU A 315 1.31 -26.81 -6.18
N ILE A 316 2.49 -26.18 -6.24
CA ILE A 316 3.78 -26.88 -6.31
C ILE A 316 4.64 -26.69 -5.07
N VAL A 317 4.78 -25.46 -4.56
CA VAL A 317 5.63 -25.19 -3.38
C VAL A 317 4.92 -25.68 -2.11
N ASP A 318 3.67 -25.28 -1.91
CA ASP A 318 2.85 -25.70 -0.77
C ASP A 318 2.28 -27.12 -0.93
N ARG A 319 2.53 -27.77 -2.08
CA ARG A 319 2.05 -29.13 -2.43
C ARG A 319 0.55 -29.32 -2.22
N LYS A 320 -0.25 -28.28 -2.50
CA LYS A 320 -1.72 -28.34 -2.42
C LYS A 320 -2.37 -29.09 -3.59
N SER A 321 -1.55 -29.67 -4.47
CA SER A 321 -1.97 -30.52 -5.57
C SER A 321 -1.09 -31.76 -5.68
N ASN A 322 -1.61 -32.83 -6.28
CA ASN A 322 -0.85 -34.02 -6.64
C ASN A 322 -0.06 -33.84 -7.95
N ILE A 323 0.12 -32.60 -8.41
CA ILE A 323 0.82 -32.29 -9.66
C ILE A 323 2.32 -32.27 -9.39
N SER A 324 3.06 -33.12 -10.10
CA SER A 324 4.52 -33.10 -10.04
C SER A 324 5.07 -31.83 -10.70
N LYS A 325 6.24 -31.36 -10.26
CA LYS A 325 6.97 -30.25 -10.88
C LYS A 325 7.12 -30.44 -12.39
N SER A 326 7.44 -31.67 -12.81
CA SER A 326 7.58 -32.03 -14.23
C SER A 326 6.26 -31.86 -14.98
N LYS A 327 5.15 -32.40 -14.46
CA LYS A 327 3.82 -32.23 -15.09
C LYS A 327 3.43 -30.76 -15.19
N TYR A 328 3.62 -29.99 -14.12
CA TYR A 328 3.32 -28.54 -14.11
C TYR A 328 4.08 -27.77 -15.18
N LYS A 329 5.35 -28.12 -15.44
CA LYS A 329 6.18 -27.46 -16.45
C LYS A 329 5.63 -27.64 -17.87
N TYR A 330 5.02 -28.79 -18.16
CA TYR A 330 4.42 -29.07 -19.47
C TYR A 330 3.01 -28.51 -19.65
N MET A 331 2.35 -28.07 -18.56
CA MET A 331 1.05 -27.44 -18.65
C MET A 331 1.17 -26.05 -19.28
N ASN A 332 0.27 -25.74 -20.22
CA ASN A 332 0.12 -24.39 -20.73
C ASN A 332 -0.50 -23.46 -19.67
N ALA A 333 -0.48 -22.15 -19.92
CA ALA A 333 -0.98 -21.17 -18.95
C ALA A 333 -2.47 -21.36 -18.62
N ALA A 334 -3.30 -21.70 -19.61
CA ALA A 334 -4.73 -21.91 -19.40
C ALA A 334 -4.99 -23.10 -18.48
N GLU A 335 -4.28 -24.22 -18.69
CA GLU A 335 -4.35 -25.40 -17.83
C GLU A 335 -3.92 -25.11 -16.40
N LYS A 336 -2.85 -24.33 -16.20
CA LYS A 336 -2.40 -23.92 -14.85
C LYS A 336 -3.46 -23.08 -14.14
N PHE A 337 -4.08 -22.15 -14.86
CA PHE A 337 -5.15 -21.32 -14.31
C PHE A 337 -6.40 -22.12 -14.00
N ARG A 338 -6.86 -22.99 -14.90
CA ARG A 338 -7.99 -23.90 -14.63
C ARG A 338 -7.77 -24.72 -13.38
N GLU A 339 -6.58 -25.31 -13.22
CA GLU A 339 -6.25 -26.11 -12.05
C GLU A 339 -6.39 -25.29 -10.76
N ILE A 340 -5.72 -24.14 -10.66
CA ILE A 340 -5.75 -23.39 -9.40
C ILE A 340 -7.10 -22.73 -9.13
N LEU A 341 -7.77 -22.18 -10.15
CA LEU A 341 -9.07 -21.53 -9.98
C LEU A 341 -10.14 -22.54 -9.55
N SER A 342 -10.09 -23.78 -10.07
CA SER A 342 -10.99 -24.86 -9.68
C SER A 342 -10.84 -25.25 -8.20
N ARG A 343 -9.64 -25.12 -7.61
CA ARG A 343 -9.41 -25.40 -6.17
C ARG A 343 -10.23 -24.50 -5.26
N PHE A 344 -10.54 -23.30 -5.72
CA PHE A 344 -11.34 -22.31 -5.00
C PHE A 344 -12.76 -22.22 -5.54
N SER A 345 -13.19 -23.15 -6.40
CA SER A 345 -14.52 -23.13 -7.03
C SER A 345 -14.83 -21.81 -7.75
N ILE A 346 -13.78 -21.14 -8.26
CA ILE A 346 -13.93 -19.91 -9.03
C ILE A 346 -14.49 -20.28 -10.40
N ASP A 347 -15.55 -19.59 -10.84
CA ASP A 347 -16.19 -19.84 -12.13
C ASP A 347 -15.22 -19.62 -13.28
N LEU A 348 -15.08 -20.63 -14.13
CA LEU A 348 -14.21 -20.61 -15.31
C LEU A 348 -14.98 -20.16 -16.55
N SER A 349 -16.31 -20.03 -16.48
CA SER A 349 -17.12 -19.68 -17.63
C SER A 349 -16.75 -18.32 -18.21
N ILE A 350 -16.93 -18.15 -19.52
CA ILE A 350 -16.75 -16.86 -20.17
C ILE A 350 -17.87 -15.93 -19.68
N PRO A 351 -17.56 -14.79 -19.05
CA PRO A 351 -18.58 -13.87 -18.57
C PRO A 351 -19.50 -13.39 -19.70
N LYS A 352 -20.76 -13.12 -19.37
CA LYS A 352 -21.76 -12.59 -20.32
C LYS A 352 -21.36 -11.27 -21.01
N LEU A 353 -20.30 -10.61 -20.52
CA LEU A 353 -19.71 -9.40 -21.11
C LEU A 353 -19.09 -9.66 -22.50
N PHE A 354 -18.83 -10.91 -22.87
CA PHE A 354 -18.15 -11.29 -24.11
C PHE A 354 -19.09 -11.92 -25.15
N ILE A 355 -20.22 -11.26 -25.43
CA ILE A 355 -21.29 -11.82 -26.28
C ILE A 355 -20.76 -12.22 -27.67
N ASP A 356 -19.87 -11.41 -28.25
CA ASP A 356 -19.46 -11.53 -29.65
C ASP A 356 -18.24 -12.43 -29.89
N ILE A 357 -17.53 -12.82 -28.82
CA ILE A 357 -16.28 -13.60 -28.95
C ILE A 357 -16.27 -14.90 -28.15
N LYS A 358 -17.31 -15.17 -27.35
CA LYS A 358 -17.37 -16.35 -26.47
C LYS A 358 -17.20 -17.67 -27.22
N ASP A 359 -17.71 -17.79 -28.45
CA ASP A 359 -17.78 -19.06 -29.18
C ASP A 359 -16.40 -19.47 -29.75
N ASN A 360 -15.41 -18.58 -29.70
CA ASN A 360 -14.04 -18.83 -30.14
C ASN A 360 -13.14 -19.42 -29.04
N TYR A 361 -13.63 -19.54 -27.81
CA TYR A 361 -12.84 -19.94 -26.65
C TYR A 361 -13.59 -20.96 -25.79
N ASP A 362 -12.86 -21.90 -25.20
CA ASP A 362 -13.48 -22.95 -24.38
C ASP A 362 -14.00 -22.39 -23.05
N ASP A 363 -13.25 -21.47 -22.44
CA ASP A 363 -13.51 -20.90 -21.13
C ASP A 363 -12.74 -19.59 -20.91
N GLY A 364 -12.98 -18.95 -19.77
CA GLY A 364 -12.33 -17.70 -19.38
C GLY A 364 -10.79 -17.79 -19.27
N PRO A 365 -10.21 -18.84 -18.68
CA PRO A 365 -8.76 -19.06 -18.73
C PRO A 365 -8.20 -19.17 -20.15
N HIS A 366 -8.88 -19.86 -21.07
CA HIS A 366 -8.48 -19.91 -22.48
C HIS A 366 -8.49 -18.51 -23.10
N LEU A 367 -9.61 -17.78 -22.97
CA LEU A 367 -9.78 -16.42 -23.47
C LEU A 367 -8.66 -15.48 -22.99
N PHE A 368 -8.41 -15.45 -21.67
CA PHE A 368 -7.41 -14.59 -21.06
C PHE A 368 -5.99 -14.89 -21.57
N THR A 369 -5.65 -16.17 -21.70
CA THR A 369 -4.30 -16.59 -22.11
C THR A 369 -4.06 -16.40 -23.61
N VAL A 370 -5.06 -16.61 -24.47
CA VAL A 370 -4.95 -16.29 -25.90
C VAL A 370 -4.76 -14.79 -26.10
N PHE A 371 -5.55 -13.96 -25.40
CA PHE A 371 -5.37 -12.51 -25.47
C PHE A 371 -3.95 -12.09 -25.08
N ARG A 372 -3.40 -12.63 -23.97
CA ARG A 372 -1.99 -12.36 -23.63
C ARG A 372 -1.03 -12.84 -24.70
N ASN A 373 -1.22 -14.05 -25.22
CA ASN A 373 -0.34 -14.57 -26.27
C ASN A 373 -0.32 -13.64 -27.49
N LYS A 374 -1.46 -13.07 -27.89
CA LYS A 374 -1.54 -12.07 -28.98
C LYS A 374 -0.83 -10.76 -28.66
N ILE A 375 -0.78 -10.32 -27.38
CA ILE A 375 0.02 -9.16 -26.95
C ILE A 375 1.52 -9.40 -27.21
N VAL A 376 2.02 -10.59 -26.89
CA VAL A 376 3.45 -10.94 -27.00
C VAL A 376 3.83 -11.36 -28.41
N HIS A 377 2.92 -11.99 -29.13
CA HIS A 377 3.10 -12.55 -30.46
C HIS A 377 1.96 -12.08 -31.39
N PRO A 378 2.02 -10.83 -31.88
CA PRO A 378 0.95 -10.26 -32.70
C PRO A 378 0.80 -11.03 -34.02
N THR A 379 -0.43 -11.40 -34.33
CA THR A 379 -0.84 -12.08 -35.58
C THR A 379 -1.55 -11.11 -36.52
N ARG A 380 -1.77 -11.50 -37.78
CA ARG A 380 -2.55 -10.69 -38.75
C ARG A 380 -4.07 -10.70 -38.48
N GLU A 381 -4.55 -11.57 -37.60
CA GLU A 381 -5.95 -11.63 -37.17
C GLU A 381 -6.31 -10.44 -36.27
N LEU A 382 -7.46 -9.82 -36.53
CA LEU A 382 -7.96 -8.61 -35.87
C LEU A 382 -8.77 -8.89 -34.58
N ASP A 383 -8.66 -10.08 -34.01
CA ASP A 383 -9.35 -10.39 -32.76
C ASP A 383 -8.89 -9.40 -31.66
N PHE A 384 -9.84 -8.82 -30.93
CA PHE A 384 -9.61 -7.83 -29.88
C PHE A 384 -9.19 -6.43 -30.33
N ASP A 385 -9.47 -6.02 -31.58
CA ASP A 385 -9.29 -4.63 -32.01
C ASP A 385 -10.17 -3.64 -31.22
N ASN A 386 -11.31 -4.10 -30.73
CA ASN A 386 -12.20 -3.32 -29.89
C ASN A 386 -11.58 -3.05 -28.50
N PRO A 387 -11.32 -1.79 -28.12
CA PRO A 387 -10.75 -1.44 -26.82
C PRO A 387 -11.59 -1.90 -25.62
N ILE A 388 -12.91 -2.04 -25.80
CA ILE A 388 -13.83 -2.50 -24.76
C ILE A 388 -13.56 -3.98 -24.44
N ASP A 389 -13.34 -4.81 -25.45
CA ASP A 389 -13.06 -6.24 -25.25
C ASP A 389 -11.73 -6.44 -24.53
N LYS A 390 -10.70 -5.66 -24.88
CA LYS A 390 -9.42 -5.64 -24.15
C LYS A 390 -9.62 -5.33 -22.67
N LEU A 391 -10.45 -4.32 -22.36
CA LEU A 391 -10.76 -3.93 -20.99
C LEU A 391 -11.53 -5.02 -20.25
N HIS A 392 -12.48 -5.69 -20.90
CA HIS A 392 -13.20 -6.81 -20.32
C HIS A 392 -12.28 -8.00 -20.03
N VAL A 393 -11.33 -8.33 -20.91
CA VAL A 393 -10.33 -9.38 -20.65
C VAL A 393 -9.46 -9.01 -19.45
N LEU A 394 -9.06 -7.75 -19.33
CA LEU A 394 -8.36 -7.28 -18.14
C LEU A 394 -9.22 -7.44 -16.87
N TYR A 395 -10.50 -7.09 -16.91
CA TYR A 395 -11.40 -7.28 -15.77
C TYR A 395 -11.52 -8.74 -15.36
N LEU A 396 -11.61 -9.66 -16.32
CA LEU A 396 -11.61 -11.10 -16.06
C LEU A 396 -10.32 -11.54 -15.36
N GLY A 397 -9.16 -11.14 -15.88
CA GLY A 397 -7.88 -11.46 -15.28
C GLY A 397 -7.71 -10.90 -13.87
N VAL A 398 -8.06 -9.63 -13.65
CA VAL A 398 -7.97 -9.03 -12.31
C VAL A 398 -8.96 -9.68 -11.34
N TRP A 399 -10.16 -10.04 -11.80
CA TRP A 399 -11.13 -10.76 -10.96
C TRP A 399 -10.59 -12.12 -10.50
N TYR A 400 -9.98 -12.87 -11.42
CA TYR A 400 -9.27 -14.11 -11.06
C TYR A 400 -8.17 -13.87 -10.04
N LEU A 401 -7.35 -12.84 -10.23
CA LEU A 401 -6.26 -12.51 -9.32
C LEU A 401 -6.78 -12.16 -7.93
N GLU A 402 -7.80 -11.31 -7.84
CA GLU A 402 -8.42 -10.91 -6.58
C GLU A 402 -9.02 -12.10 -5.83
N LEU A 403 -9.85 -12.91 -6.50
CA LEU A 403 -10.43 -14.09 -5.87
C LEU A 403 -9.38 -15.10 -5.46
N LEU A 404 -8.36 -15.32 -6.28
CA LEU A 404 -7.31 -16.27 -5.94
C LEU A 404 -6.50 -15.80 -4.72
N THR A 405 -6.14 -14.51 -4.65
CA THR A 405 -5.48 -13.94 -3.48
C THR A 405 -6.35 -14.05 -2.22
N LEU A 406 -7.64 -13.72 -2.32
CA LEU A 406 -8.59 -13.87 -1.20
C LEU A 406 -8.73 -15.33 -0.75
N GLY A 407 -8.79 -16.27 -1.69
CA GLY A 407 -8.91 -17.71 -1.41
C GLY A 407 -7.67 -18.27 -0.74
N ILE A 408 -6.47 -17.90 -1.22
CA ILE A 408 -5.20 -18.32 -0.62
C ILE A 408 -5.04 -17.78 0.80
N LEU A 409 -5.54 -16.57 1.07
CA LEU A 409 -5.59 -16.00 2.42
C LEU A 409 -6.72 -16.61 3.28
N GLY A 410 -7.62 -17.40 2.70
CA GLY A 410 -8.74 -18.01 3.41
C GLY A 410 -9.83 -17.00 3.81
N TYR A 411 -10.01 -15.93 3.05
CA TYR A 411 -11.10 -14.97 3.26
C TYR A 411 -12.44 -15.59 2.87
N GLU A 412 -13.48 -15.46 3.70
CA GLU A 412 -14.82 -16.05 3.48
C GLU A 412 -15.94 -14.99 3.44
N GLY A 413 -15.57 -13.72 3.33
CA GLY A 413 -16.52 -12.62 3.36
C GLY A 413 -17.12 -12.31 1.99
N SER A 414 -17.72 -11.12 1.89
CA SER A 414 -18.23 -10.61 0.62
C SER A 414 -17.17 -9.84 -0.16
N TYR A 415 -17.36 -9.74 -1.46
CA TYR A 415 -16.49 -8.99 -2.37
C TYR A 415 -17.32 -8.29 -3.47
N VAL A 416 -16.70 -7.32 -4.13
CA VAL A 416 -17.24 -6.66 -5.32
C VAL A 416 -16.88 -7.48 -6.54
N ASN A 417 -17.88 -7.97 -7.26
CA ASN A 417 -17.67 -8.65 -8.53
C ASN A 417 -17.55 -7.62 -9.67
N ARG A 418 -16.32 -7.33 -10.09
CA ARG A 418 -16.02 -6.39 -11.19
C ARG A 418 -16.55 -6.83 -12.56
N LEU A 419 -17.01 -8.08 -12.70
CA LEU A 419 -17.63 -8.60 -13.93
C LEU A 419 -19.12 -8.28 -14.04
N LYS A 420 -19.75 -7.72 -12.99
CA LYS A 420 -21.12 -7.23 -13.05
C LYS A 420 -21.16 -5.76 -13.43
N VAL A 421 -21.36 -5.50 -14.72
CA VAL A 421 -21.47 -4.14 -15.27
C VAL A 421 -22.95 -3.79 -15.52
N PRO A 422 -23.44 -2.60 -15.09
CA PRO A 422 -22.73 -1.60 -14.30
C PRO A 422 -22.47 -2.09 -12.87
N ILE A 423 -21.32 -1.69 -12.30
CA ILE A 423 -20.98 -2.00 -10.91
C ILE A 423 -21.81 -1.08 -10.01
N ILE A 424 -22.69 -1.68 -9.22
CA ILE A 424 -23.57 -0.96 -8.29
C ILE A 424 -22.97 -1.04 -6.89
N GLU A 425 -22.64 0.11 -6.32
CA GLU A 425 -22.12 0.19 -4.96
C GLU A 425 -23.17 -0.34 -3.95
N GLY A 426 -22.74 -1.18 -3.01
CA GLY A 426 -23.64 -1.86 -2.06
C GLY A 426 -24.12 -3.24 -2.51
N VAL A 427 -23.96 -3.59 -3.81
CA VAL A 427 -24.24 -4.94 -4.32
C VAL A 427 -22.97 -5.77 -4.25
N TYR A 428 -22.98 -6.78 -3.37
CA TYR A 428 -21.83 -7.64 -3.11
C TYR A 428 -22.20 -9.12 -3.21
N GLU A 429 -21.23 -9.93 -3.58
CA GLU A 429 -21.33 -11.40 -3.60
C GLU A 429 -20.51 -11.99 -2.47
N PHE A 430 -20.83 -13.21 -2.03
CA PHE A 430 -19.91 -13.99 -1.23
C PHE A 430 -18.88 -14.67 -2.13
N VAL A 431 -17.67 -14.88 -1.60
CA VAL A 431 -16.65 -15.65 -2.31
C VAL A 431 -17.15 -17.08 -2.61
N PRO A 432 -16.73 -17.70 -3.73
CA PRO A 432 -17.28 -18.98 -4.18
C PRO A 432 -17.06 -20.15 -3.21
N TRP A 433 -15.97 -20.15 -2.45
CA TRP A 433 -15.63 -21.21 -1.49
C TRP A 433 -16.23 -20.99 -0.10
N LYS A 434 -17.07 -19.97 0.10
CA LYS A 434 -17.72 -19.75 1.39
C LYS A 434 -18.59 -20.97 1.73
N THR A 435 -18.26 -21.66 2.81
CA THR A 435 -19.13 -22.67 3.39
C THR A 435 -20.41 -22.00 3.88
N ARG A 436 -21.58 -22.48 3.45
CA ARG A 436 -22.82 -22.13 4.12
C ARG A 436 -22.78 -22.81 5.48
N ASP A 437 -22.77 -22.03 6.56
CA ASP A 437 -23.02 -22.57 7.89
C ASP A 437 -24.39 -23.26 7.83
N ASN A 438 -24.41 -24.59 8.05
CA ASN A 438 -25.63 -25.38 8.19
C ASN A 438 -26.25 -25.15 9.57
#